data_AF-T0ZU99-F1
#
_entry.id   AF-T0ZU99-F1
#
_cell.length_a   1.000
_cell.length_b   1.000
_cell.length_c   1.000
_cell.angle_alpha   90.00
_cell.angle_beta   90.00
_cell.angle_gamma   90.00
#
_symmetry.space_group_name_H-M   'P 1'
#
loop_
_entity.id
_entity.type
_entity.pdbx_description
1 polymer ?
#
loop_
_entity_poly.entity_id
_entity_poly.type
_entity_poly.pdbx_seq_one_letter_code
_entity_poly.pdbx_strand_id
1 'polypeptide(L)'
;MRRLEEISSLTVEEARERLIQSAEASIRQDVGRLAQKLEQEVRDQSVRKARETMTLAIQRYANEHVAEISVSVVPIPSDDVKGRVIGREGRNIRSFQAATGVDLIIDDTPDAIIISGFDPLRREVARLALEQLLSDGRIHPARIEEIVEKVR
;
A
#
# COMPACT_ATOMS: atom_id res chain seq x y z
N MET A 1 35.12 -18.06 65.55
CA MET A 1 34.81 -16.67 65.16
C MET A 1 36.02 -15.75 65.33
N ARG A 2 36.59 -15.56 66.52
CA ARG A 2 37.77 -14.68 66.73
C ARG A 2 38.96 -14.89 65.78
N ARG A 3 39.34 -16.14 65.48
CA ARG A 3 40.43 -16.43 64.52
C ARG A 3 40.07 -16.14 63.04
N LEU A 4 38.78 -16.05 62.69
CA LEU A 4 38.31 -15.66 61.35
C LEU A 4 38.19 -14.13 61.22
N GLU A 5 37.88 -13.44 62.32
CA GLU A 5 37.92 -11.97 62.42
C GLU A 5 39.36 -11.44 62.25
N GLU A 6 40.34 -12.09 62.89
CA GLU A 6 41.77 -11.72 62.75
C GLU A 6 42.35 -11.96 61.35
N ILE A 7 41.88 -12.96 60.61
CA ILE A 7 42.40 -13.31 59.27
C ILE A 7 41.74 -12.47 58.16
N SER A 8 40.52 -11.98 58.38
CA SER A 8 39.77 -11.21 57.38
C SER A 8 39.86 -9.70 57.53
N SER A 9 40.42 -9.19 58.64
CA SER A 9 40.49 -7.76 59.00
C SER A 9 39.13 -7.04 58.98
N LEU A 10 38.02 -7.79 59.01
CA LEU A 10 36.66 -7.29 58.95
C LEU A 10 35.89 -7.79 60.16
N THR A 11 35.09 -6.91 60.73
CA THR A 11 34.09 -7.26 61.73
C THR A 11 32.96 -8.08 61.08
N VAL A 12 32.23 -8.85 61.89
CA VAL A 12 31.09 -9.66 61.42
C VAL A 12 30.03 -8.79 60.71
N GLU A 13 29.78 -7.59 61.20
CA GLU A 13 28.88 -6.60 60.59
C GLU A 13 29.37 -6.15 59.20
N GLU A 14 30.65 -5.82 59.05
CA GLU A 14 31.22 -5.39 57.75
C GLU A 14 31.21 -6.54 56.72
N ALA A 15 31.46 -7.77 57.16
CA ALA A 15 31.36 -8.95 56.31
C ALA A 15 29.91 -9.17 55.83
N ARG A 16 28.94 -8.97 56.71
CA ARG A 16 27.51 -9.08 56.39
C ARG A 16 27.05 -7.99 55.42
N GLU A 17 27.46 -6.74 55.62
CA GLU A 17 27.14 -5.64 54.69
C GLU A 17 27.73 -5.89 53.30
N ARG A 18 28.98 -6.34 53.21
CA ARG A 18 29.60 -6.68 51.91
C ARG A 18 28.87 -7.80 51.19
N LEU A 19 28.43 -8.83 51.92
CA LEU A 19 27.65 -9.93 51.34
C LEU A 19 26.30 -9.44 50.81
N ILE A 20 25.61 -8.58 51.56
CA ILE A 20 24.33 -7.98 51.12
C ILE A 20 24.56 -7.12 49.87
N GLN A 21 25.57 -6.25 49.86
CA GLN A 21 25.89 -5.42 48.69
C GLN A 21 26.24 -6.26 47.46
N SER A 22 27.00 -7.35 47.64
CA SER A 22 27.35 -8.26 46.55
C SER A 22 26.12 -8.98 46.00
N ALA A 23 25.23 -9.44 46.87
CA ALA A 23 23.96 -10.06 46.48
C ALA A 23 23.05 -9.07 45.74
N GLU A 24 22.92 -7.83 46.23
CA GLU A 24 22.16 -6.78 45.56
C GLU A 24 22.71 -6.45 44.16
N ALA A 25 24.04 -6.35 44.03
CA ALA A 25 24.69 -6.10 42.75
C ALA A 25 24.41 -7.23 41.75
N SER A 26 24.49 -8.49 42.20
CA SER A 26 24.17 -9.67 41.40
C SER A 26 22.71 -9.66 40.95
N ILE A 27 21.77 -9.41 41.87
CA ILE A 27 20.34 -9.35 41.57
C ILE A 27 20.03 -8.24 40.56
N ARG A 28 20.64 -7.05 40.71
CA ARG A 28 20.46 -5.96 39.75
C ARG A 28 20.93 -6.33 38.34
N GLN A 29 22.03 -7.07 38.23
CA GLN A 29 22.53 -7.54 36.94
C GLN A 29 21.56 -8.54 36.30
N ASP A 30 21.03 -9.48 37.08
CA ASP A 30 20.08 -10.48 36.58
C ASP A 30 18.75 -9.85 36.16
N VAL A 31 18.24 -8.89 36.94
CA VAL A 31 17.04 -8.12 36.59
C VAL A 31 17.27 -7.32 35.30
N GLY A 32 18.44 -6.70 35.13
CA GLY A 32 18.78 -5.98 33.90
C GLY A 32 18.81 -6.87 32.66
N ARG A 33 19.38 -8.08 32.78
CA ARG A 33 19.38 -9.07 31.68
C ARG A 33 17.98 -9.56 31.37
N LEU A 34 17.16 -9.82 32.39
CA LEU A 34 15.77 -10.23 32.21
C LEU A 34 14.96 -9.13 31.50
N ALA A 35 15.14 -7.87 31.90
CA ALA A 35 14.47 -6.74 31.28
C ALA A 35 14.82 -6.62 29.79
N GLN A 36 16.11 -6.70 29.43
CA GLN A 36 16.54 -6.68 28.03
C GLN A 36 15.95 -7.83 27.20
N LYS A 37 15.89 -9.03 27.78
CA LYS A 37 15.30 -10.20 27.12
C LYS A 37 13.81 -10.00 26.85
N LEU A 38 13.06 -9.53 27.86
CA LEU A 38 11.62 -9.26 27.73
C LEU A 38 11.35 -8.16 26.70
N GLU A 39 12.16 -7.10 26.69
CA GLU A 39 12.03 -6.02 25.72
C GLU A 39 12.22 -6.52 24.28
N GLN A 40 13.21 -7.39 24.06
CA GLN A 40 13.44 -8.00 22.76
C GLN A 40 12.28 -8.91 22.33
N GLU A 41 11.76 -9.74 23.24
CA GLU A 41 10.61 -10.61 22.97
C GLU A 41 9.36 -9.80 22.58
N VAL A 42 9.07 -8.72 23.31
CA VAL A 42 7.95 -7.81 23.00
C VAL A 42 8.12 -7.18 21.63
N ARG A 43 9.36 -6.77 21.28
CA ARG A 43 9.66 -6.19 19.98
C ARG A 43 9.40 -7.18 18.84
N ASP A 44 9.88 -8.41 18.98
CA ASP A 44 9.73 -9.46 17.96
C ASP A 44 8.28 -9.90 17.79
N GLN A 45 7.51 -9.95 18.88
CA GLN A 45 6.07 -10.21 18.84
C GLN A 45 5.30 -9.08 18.16
N SER A 46 5.66 -7.82 18.47
CA SER A 46 5.03 -6.65 17.87
C SER A 46 5.25 -6.59 16.37
N VAL A 47 6.47 -6.90 15.90
CA VAL A 47 6.78 -6.96 14.45
C VAL A 47 5.98 -8.05 13.76
N ARG A 48 5.88 -9.24 14.36
CA ARG A 48 5.06 -10.34 13.82
C ARG A 48 3.59 -9.94 13.70
N LYS A 49 3.02 -9.39 14.77
CA LYS A 49 1.61 -8.99 14.81
C LYS A 49 1.30 -7.83 13.85
N ALA A 50 2.23 -6.88 13.71
CA ALA A 50 2.11 -5.81 12.72
C ALA A 50 2.09 -6.38 11.30
N ARG A 51 2.97 -7.33 10.97
CA ARG A 51 2.97 -8.01 9.67
C ARG A 51 1.67 -8.78 9.42
N GLU A 52 1.18 -9.53 10.38
CA GLU A 52 -0.11 -10.24 10.28
C GLU A 52 -1.27 -9.26 10.03
N THR A 53 -1.30 -8.15 10.76
CA THR A 53 -2.34 -7.12 10.60
C THR A 53 -2.29 -6.48 9.22
N MET A 54 -1.09 -6.13 8.72
CA MET A 54 -0.92 -5.60 7.37
C MET A 54 -1.34 -6.63 6.32
N THR A 55 -0.94 -7.89 6.45
CA THR A 55 -1.34 -8.96 5.53
C THR A 55 -2.85 -9.11 5.50
N LEU A 56 -3.51 -9.11 6.66
CA LEU A 56 -4.97 -9.20 6.73
C LEU A 56 -5.64 -7.98 6.09
N ALA A 57 -5.11 -6.78 6.31
CA ALA A 57 -5.60 -5.58 5.66
C ALA A 57 -5.48 -5.69 4.13
N ILE A 58 -4.30 -6.08 3.64
CA ILE A 58 -4.08 -6.30 2.20
C ILE A 58 -5.05 -7.37 1.68
N GLN A 59 -5.19 -8.51 2.34
CA GLN A 59 -6.10 -9.59 1.90
C GLN A 59 -7.57 -9.16 1.87
N ARG A 60 -8.02 -8.35 2.84
CA ARG A 60 -9.38 -7.81 2.89
C ARG A 60 -9.63 -6.79 1.79
N TYR A 61 -8.75 -5.82 1.63
CA TYR A 61 -8.94 -4.72 0.68
C TYR A 61 -8.53 -5.09 -0.75
N ALA A 62 -7.65 -6.08 -0.96
CA ALA A 62 -7.26 -6.51 -2.31
C ALA A 62 -8.45 -7.06 -3.11
N ASN A 63 -9.40 -7.74 -2.47
CA ASN A 63 -10.58 -8.26 -3.17
C ASN A 63 -11.65 -7.17 -3.41
N GLU A 64 -11.83 -6.23 -2.47
CA GLU A 64 -12.82 -5.14 -2.62
C GLU A 64 -12.31 -4.00 -3.53
N HIS A 65 -11.00 -3.73 -3.59
CA HIS A 65 -10.44 -2.64 -4.40
C HIS A 65 -10.13 -3.01 -5.87
N VAL A 66 -10.11 -4.29 -6.25
CA VAL A 66 -9.88 -4.67 -7.65
C VAL A 66 -11.12 -4.44 -8.52
N ALA A 67 -12.32 -4.45 -7.93
CA ALA A 67 -13.56 -4.13 -8.65
C ALA A 67 -13.82 -2.62 -8.77
N GLU A 68 -13.45 -1.81 -7.77
CA GLU A 68 -13.70 -0.35 -7.79
C GLU A 68 -12.54 0.48 -8.40
N ILE A 69 -11.29 -0.02 -8.39
CA ILE A 69 -10.10 0.70 -8.91
C ILE A 69 -9.72 0.21 -10.31
N SER A 70 -10.54 -0.57 -11.01
CA SER A 70 -10.24 -1.00 -12.39
C SER A 70 -11.08 -0.30 -13.45
N VAL A 71 -12.18 0.36 -13.07
CA VAL A 71 -13.13 0.93 -14.03
C VAL A 71 -13.35 2.43 -13.82
N SER A 72 -13.55 3.17 -14.90
CA SER A 72 -13.97 4.57 -14.90
C SER A 72 -15.08 4.74 -15.93
N VAL A 73 -16.19 5.37 -15.55
CA VAL A 73 -17.36 5.52 -16.42
C VAL A 73 -17.35 6.92 -17.03
N VAL A 74 -17.43 7.01 -18.35
CA VAL A 74 -17.58 8.27 -19.09
C VAL A 74 -18.99 8.33 -19.68
N PRO A 75 -19.81 9.32 -19.28
CA PRO A 75 -21.14 9.50 -19.84
C PRO A 75 -21.04 9.97 -21.29
N ILE A 76 -21.91 9.43 -22.15
CA ILE A 76 -21.99 9.76 -23.56
C ILE A 76 -23.39 10.31 -23.87
N PRO A 77 -23.50 11.48 -24.54
CA PRO A 77 -24.79 12.15 -24.70
C PRO A 77 -25.71 11.54 -25.78
N SER A 78 -25.23 10.61 -26.62
CA SER A 78 -26.06 9.88 -27.59
C SER A 78 -25.33 8.68 -28.23
N ASP A 79 -26.09 7.75 -28.81
CA ASP A 79 -25.54 6.61 -29.57
C ASP A 79 -24.76 7.02 -30.82
N ASP A 80 -25.05 8.17 -31.43
CA ASP A 80 -24.24 8.71 -32.55
C ASP A 80 -22.79 8.94 -32.10
N VAL A 81 -22.64 9.53 -30.92
CA VAL A 81 -21.34 9.81 -30.33
C VAL A 81 -20.63 8.50 -29.97
N LYS A 82 -21.36 7.53 -29.41
CA LYS A 82 -20.86 6.16 -29.14
C LYS A 82 -20.33 5.51 -30.43
N GLY A 83 -21.06 5.63 -31.53
CA GLY A 83 -20.65 5.14 -32.85
C GLY A 83 -19.37 5.80 -33.39
N ARG A 84 -19.20 7.11 -33.17
CA ARG A 84 -17.97 7.84 -33.54
C ARG A 84 -16.77 7.42 -32.68
N VAL A 85 -16.97 7.13 -31.40
CA VAL A 85 -15.90 6.59 -30.52
C VAL A 85 -15.44 5.21 -30.99
N ILE A 86 -16.36 4.35 -31.42
CA ILE A 86 -16.03 3.02 -31.97
C ILE A 86 -15.28 3.17 -33.30
N GLY A 87 -15.83 3.98 -34.21
CA GLY A 87 -15.36 4.10 -35.59
C GLY A 87 -15.67 2.85 -36.43
N ARG A 88 -15.53 2.97 -37.75
CA ARG A 88 -15.74 1.82 -38.67
C ARG A 88 -14.79 0.69 -38.30
N GLU A 89 -15.33 -0.53 -38.14
CA GLU A 89 -14.59 -1.74 -37.75
C GLU A 89 -13.82 -1.63 -36.41
N GLY A 90 -14.22 -0.70 -35.54
CA GLY A 90 -13.51 -0.47 -34.28
C GLY A 90 -12.17 0.25 -34.46
N ARG A 91 -11.94 0.94 -35.58
CA ARG A 91 -10.67 1.63 -35.86
C ARG A 91 -10.31 2.66 -34.78
N ASN A 92 -11.29 3.43 -34.32
CA ASN A 92 -11.06 4.52 -33.37
C ASN A 92 -10.83 3.98 -31.96
N ILE A 93 -11.67 3.05 -31.50
CA ILE A 93 -11.52 2.41 -30.19
C ILE A 93 -10.16 1.69 -30.07
N ARG A 94 -9.72 0.93 -31.09
CA ARG A 94 -8.41 0.27 -31.08
C ARG A 94 -7.25 1.26 -31.04
N SER A 95 -7.34 2.35 -31.80
CA SER A 95 -6.32 3.41 -31.79
C SER A 95 -6.24 4.10 -30.44
N PHE A 96 -7.39 4.34 -29.80
CA PHE A 96 -7.46 4.91 -28.46
C PHE A 96 -6.85 3.97 -27.41
N GLN A 97 -7.23 2.69 -27.43
CA GLN A 97 -6.67 1.68 -26.53
C GLN A 97 -5.16 1.55 -26.71
N ALA A 98 -4.66 1.59 -27.95
CA ALA A 98 -3.23 1.55 -28.24
C ALA A 98 -2.47 2.78 -27.72
N ALA A 99 -3.05 3.98 -27.85
CA ALA A 99 -2.42 5.22 -27.41
C ALA A 99 -2.39 5.36 -25.88
N THR A 100 -3.47 4.96 -25.21
CA THR A 100 -3.65 5.13 -23.75
C THR A 100 -3.19 3.92 -22.94
N GLY A 101 -3.17 2.73 -23.54
CA GLY A 101 -2.84 1.48 -22.86
C GLY A 101 -3.90 1.03 -21.86
N VAL A 102 -5.17 1.40 -22.08
CA VAL A 102 -6.35 0.94 -21.32
C VAL A 102 -7.33 0.26 -22.27
N ASP A 103 -8.31 -0.46 -21.72
CA ASP A 103 -9.39 -1.07 -22.48
C ASP A 103 -10.65 -0.21 -22.42
N LEU A 104 -11.29 -0.01 -23.57
CA LEU A 104 -12.61 0.61 -23.64
C LEU A 104 -13.65 -0.49 -23.81
N ILE A 105 -14.51 -0.65 -22.80
CA ILE A 105 -15.61 -1.60 -22.80
C ILE A 105 -16.87 -0.86 -23.21
N ILE A 106 -17.48 -1.33 -24.28
CA ILE A 106 -18.72 -0.82 -24.82
C ILE A 106 -19.74 -1.96 -24.75
N ASP A 107 -20.69 -1.80 -23.84
CA ASP A 107 -21.73 -2.81 -23.58
C ASP A 107 -23.13 -2.21 -23.82
N ASP A 108 -24.17 -2.99 -23.49
CA ASP A 108 -25.59 -2.63 -23.52
C ASP A 108 -25.95 -1.53 -22.49
N THR A 109 -24.97 -1.04 -21.71
CA THR A 109 -25.18 0.13 -20.85
C THR A 109 -25.48 1.36 -21.73
N PRO A 110 -26.68 1.96 -21.60
CA PRO A 110 -27.03 3.16 -22.34
C PRO A 110 -26.19 4.35 -21.85
N ASP A 111 -25.90 5.27 -22.76
CA ASP A 111 -25.32 6.58 -22.46
C ASP A 111 -23.98 6.56 -21.71
N ALA A 112 -23.20 5.48 -21.79
CA ALA A 112 -21.89 5.39 -21.14
C ALA A 112 -20.88 4.50 -21.88
N ILE A 113 -19.60 4.81 -21.70
CA ILE A 113 -18.46 3.95 -22.03
C ILE A 113 -17.66 3.69 -20.77
N ILE A 114 -17.24 2.44 -20.59
CA ILE A 114 -16.46 2.01 -19.43
C ILE A 114 -14.99 1.92 -19.84
N ILE A 115 -14.14 2.65 -19.13
CA ILE A 115 -12.68 2.58 -19.25
C ILE A 115 -12.18 1.58 -18.22
N SER A 116 -11.56 0.50 -18.67
CA SER A 116 -10.98 -0.56 -17.84
C SER A 116 -9.45 -0.50 -17.90
N GLY A 117 -8.79 -0.52 -16.75
CA GLY A 117 -7.33 -0.55 -16.68
C GLY A 117 -6.80 -0.59 -15.26
N PHE A 118 -5.70 -1.33 -15.05
CA PHE A 118 -5.09 -1.50 -13.72
C PHE A 118 -4.24 -0.31 -13.26
N ASP A 119 -3.83 0.56 -14.19
CA ASP A 119 -3.02 1.75 -13.90
C ASP A 119 -3.97 2.98 -13.72
N PRO A 120 -4.08 3.55 -12.50
CA PRO A 120 -4.96 4.68 -12.24
C PRO A 120 -4.56 5.93 -13.01
N LEU A 121 -3.27 6.14 -13.28
CA LEU A 121 -2.80 7.30 -14.04
C LEU A 121 -3.21 7.18 -15.52
N ARG A 122 -3.04 6.00 -16.12
CA ARG A 122 -3.46 5.77 -17.52
C ARG A 122 -4.97 5.88 -17.69
N ARG A 123 -5.76 5.39 -16.72
CA ARG A 123 -7.22 5.58 -16.74
C ARG A 123 -7.62 7.04 -16.68
N GLU A 124 -6.97 7.84 -15.84
CA GLU A 124 -7.30 9.24 -15.73
C GLU A 124 -6.93 10.02 -16.99
N VAL A 125 -5.76 9.74 -17.58
CA VAL A 125 -5.37 10.28 -18.89
C VAL A 125 -6.37 9.88 -19.97
N ALA A 126 -6.81 8.62 -19.99
CA ALA A 126 -7.83 8.14 -20.93
C ALA A 126 -9.18 8.84 -20.72
N ARG A 127 -9.63 9.03 -19.48
CA ARG A 127 -10.87 9.73 -19.16
C ARG A 127 -10.86 11.15 -19.71
N LEU A 128 -9.81 11.91 -19.39
CA LEU A 128 -9.64 13.29 -19.84
C LEU A 128 -9.51 13.40 -21.36
N ALA A 129 -8.73 12.51 -21.98
CA ALA A 129 -8.58 12.48 -23.43
C ALA A 129 -9.92 12.18 -24.13
N LEU A 130 -10.71 11.24 -23.59
CA LEU A 130 -12.02 10.90 -24.13
C LEU A 130 -12.99 12.09 -23.99
N GLU A 131 -13.07 12.73 -22.82
CA GLU A 131 -13.89 13.93 -22.61
C GLU A 131 -13.55 15.06 -23.60
N GLN A 132 -12.26 15.28 -23.84
CA GLN A 132 -11.81 16.30 -24.79
C GLN A 132 -12.14 15.95 -26.25
N LEU A 133 -11.98 14.69 -26.65
CA LEU A 133 -12.37 14.20 -27.98
C LEU A 133 -13.89 14.29 -28.20
N LEU A 134 -14.68 14.01 -27.16
CA LEU A 134 -16.15 14.15 -27.19
C LEU A 134 -16.57 15.61 -27.35
N SER A 135 -15.91 16.53 -26.64
CA SER A 135 -16.18 17.97 -26.76
C SER A 135 -15.78 18.54 -28.13
N ASP A 136 -14.71 18.05 -28.75
CA ASP A 136 -14.25 18.45 -30.08
C ASP A 136 -15.11 17.81 -31.20
N GLY A 137 -15.67 16.63 -30.93
CA GLY A 137 -16.50 15.87 -31.87
C GLY A 137 -15.73 15.18 -32.99
N ARG A 138 -14.40 15.38 -33.06
CA ARG A 138 -13.49 14.79 -34.05
C ARG A 138 -12.75 13.60 -33.46
N ILE A 139 -13.18 12.40 -33.84
CA ILE A 139 -12.59 11.15 -33.34
C ILE A 139 -12.01 10.38 -34.53
N HIS A 140 -10.68 10.45 -34.67
CA HIS A 140 -9.91 9.69 -35.66
C HIS A 140 -8.47 9.48 -35.13
N PRO A 141 -7.73 8.46 -35.61
CA PRO A 141 -6.46 8.04 -35.01
C PRO A 141 -5.44 9.16 -34.74
N ALA A 142 -5.16 10.02 -35.74
CA ALA A 142 -4.21 11.11 -35.58
C ALA A 142 -4.61 12.12 -34.47
N ARG A 143 -5.92 12.39 -34.32
CA ARG A 143 -6.43 13.30 -33.28
C ARG A 143 -6.39 12.65 -31.90
N ILE A 144 -6.65 11.34 -31.85
CA ILE A 144 -6.57 10.57 -30.62
C ILE A 144 -5.14 10.61 -30.06
N GLU A 145 -4.14 10.33 -30.89
CA GLU A 145 -2.72 10.40 -30.49
C GLU A 145 -2.34 11.81 -30.01
N GLU A 146 -2.74 12.86 -30.74
CA GLU A 146 -2.47 14.25 -30.38
C GLU A 146 -3.05 14.62 -29.00
N ILE A 147 -4.33 14.29 -28.76
CA ILE A 147 -5.00 14.62 -27.50
C ILE A 147 -4.41 13.81 -26.34
N VAL A 148 -4.14 12.52 -26.54
CA VAL A 148 -3.55 11.68 -25.49
C VAL A 148 -2.17 12.20 -25.07
N GLU A 149 -1.32 12.59 -26.02
CA GLU A 149 0.01 13.15 -25.72
C GLU A 149 -0.08 14.52 -25.03
N LYS A 150 -1.09 15.33 -25.35
CA LYS A 150 -1.31 16.64 -24.72
C LYS A 150 -1.76 16.52 -23.26
N VAL A 151 -2.49 15.47 -22.92
CA VAL A 151 -3.07 15.22 -21.58
C VAL A 151 -2.08 14.48 -20.67
N ARG A 152 -1.06 13.83 -21.26
CA ARG A 152 -0.02 13.06 -20.57
C ARG A 152 0.99 13.94 -19.84
#